data_AF-A0C250-F1
#
_entry.id   AF-A0C250-F1
#
_cell.length_a   1.000
_cell.length_b   1.000
_cell.length_c   1.000
_cell.angle_alpha   90.00
_cell.angle_beta   90.00
_cell.angle_gamma   90.00
#
_symmetry.space_group_name_H-M   'P 1'
#
loop_
_entity.id
_entity.type
_entity.pdbx_description
1 polymer ?
#
loop_
_entity_poly.entity_id
_entity_poly.type
_entity_poly.pdbx_seq_one_letter_code
_entity_poly.pdbx_strand_id
1 'polypeptide(L)'
;MNKQFIIFALLLTLATSQTYSLTSCTCAQLLSEGDCIKNTQLGCSWDSTKKTCAVSTTPVTPTVSYAAYCDTFAEADCPKAKPCTDCGNYAACAWVSGKCTFFTGCTAFSKTTDPECQAISNRCITDGTHCVEVDACSTYKKQLPCVKNTAGSLCYWDTTNNTCVDANTCDKLPASFATDKECRDVISTCTTKTGGGCVDSGNNCSDQTLEIQCVWNKLKSTACYWDGAACKDRICDNAPTTLTTDDTCKTFRTDGTCTTKANGGCVTRTTCAAATIQAALCQKQFKWRLLLDRNCMC
;
A
#
# COMPACT_ATOMS: atom_id res chain seq x y z
N MET A 1 -18.02 -82.25 1.32
CA MET A 1 -17.25 -81.31 0.46
C MET A 1 -18.22 -80.49 -0.40
N ASN A 2 -19.11 -79.67 0.22
CA ASN A 2 -20.21 -79.04 -0.55
C ASN A 2 -20.75 -77.70 -0.04
N LYS A 3 -20.47 -77.25 1.20
CA LYS A 3 -20.99 -75.95 1.68
C LYS A 3 -20.11 -74.74 1.30
N GLN A 4 -18.79 -74.90 1.29
CA GLN A 4 -17.88 -73.80 0.89
C GLN A 4 -17.91 -73.51 -0.62
N PHE A 5 -18.08 -74.54 -1.46
CA PHE A 5 -18.21 -74.34 -2.91
C PHE A 5 -19.52 -73.64 -3.30
N ILE A 6 -20.62 -73.92 -2.60
CA ILE A 6 -21.91 -73.25 -2.84
C ILE A 6 -21.86 -71.78 -2.43
N ILE A 7 -21.16 -71.43 -1.33
CA ILE A 7 -20.99 -70.03 -0.89
C ILE A 7 -20.11 -69.26 -1.88
N PHE A 8 -19.04 -69.89 -2.40
CA PHE A 8 -18.17 -69.25 -3.39
C PHE A 8 -18.87 -69.06 -4.74
N ALA A 9 -19.73 -70.01 -5.16
CA ALA A 9 -20.55 -69.88 -6.36
C ALA A 9 -21.67 -68.82 -6.21
N LEU A 10 -22.23 -68.64 -5.00
CA LEU A 10 -23.20 -67.56 -4.73
C LEU A 10 -22.53 -66.17 -4.76
N LEU A 11 -21.31 -66.05 -4.26
CA LEU A 11 -20.57 -64.78 -4.31
C LEU A 11 -20.14 -64.42 -5.74
N LEU A 12 -19.80 -65.41 -6.57
CA LEU A 12 -19.43 -65.18 -7.97
C LEU A 12 -20.63 -64.80 -8.86
N THR A 13 -21.85 -65.24 -8.52
CA THR A 13 -23.07 -64.88 -9.26
C THR A 13 -23.64 -63.51 -8.87
N LEU A 14 -23.34 -63.00 -7.67
CA LEU A 14 -23.66 -61.62 -7.27
C LEU A 14 -22.70 -60.57 -7.88
N ALA A 15 -21.51 -60.98 -8.32
CA ALA A 15 -20.54 -60.10 -8.96
C ALA A 15 -20.83 -59.87 -10.46
N THR A 16 -21.60 -60.73 -11.12
CA THR A 16 -21.83 -60.68 -12.58
C THR A 16 -23.15 -60.04 -13.00
N SER A 17 -24.00 -59.60 -12.06
CA SER A 17 -25.28 -58.94 -12.38
C SER A 17 -25.27 -57.42 -12.23
N GLN A 18 -24.12 -56.78 -11.99
CA GLN A 18 -24.05 -55.32 -11.95
C GLN A 18 -23.81 -54.75 -13.35
N THR A 19 -24.90 -54.65 -14.11
CA THR A 19 -24.95 -53.74 -15.25
C THR A 19 -25.03 -52.32 -14.70
N TYR A 20 -23.89 -51.66 -14.57
CA TYR A 20 -23.86 -50.24 -14.26
C TYR A 20 -24.29 -49.48 -15.51
N SER A 21 -25.50 -48.95 -15.50
CA SER A 21 -25.91 -47.94 -16.47
C SER A 21 -25.03 -46.70 -16.26
N LEU A 22 -24.08 -46.44 -17.16
CA LEU A 22 -23.31 -45.18 -17.20
C LEU A 22 -24.16 -44.03 -17.77
N THR A 23 -25.43 -43.96 -17.36
CA THR A 23 -26.28 -42.81 -17.64
C THR A 23 -26.07 -41.80 -16.54
N SER A 24 -25.54 -40.63 -16.90
CA SER A 24 -25.45 -39.49 -15.98
C SER A 24 -26.83 -39.20 -15.39
N CYS A 25 -26.88 -39.03 -14.06
CA CYS A 25 -28.13 -38.69 -13.38
C CYS A 25 -28.63 -37.32 -13.87
N THR A 26 -29.95 -37.19 -14.02
CA THR A 26 -30.61 -35.90 -14.23
C THR A 26 -30.98 -35.27 -12.88
N CYS A 27 -31.14 -33.95 -12.80
CA CYS A 27 -31.50 -33.27 -11.53
C CYS A 27 -32.77 -33.85 -10.90
N ALA A 28 -33.76 -34.23 -11.71
CA ALA A 28 -35.01 -34.82 -11.25
C ALA A 28 -34.84 -36.18 -10.54
N GLN A 29 -33.71 -36.86 -10.76
CA GLN A 29 -33.37 -38.14 -10.13
C GLN A 29 -32.62 -37.98 -8.80
N LEU A 30 -32.23 -36.75 -8.43
CA LEU A 30 -31.57 -36.45 -7.17
C LEU A 30 -32.62 -36.13 -6.09
N LEU A 31 -32.95 -37.12 -5.27
CA LEU A 31 -34.04 -37.04 -4.29
C LEU A 31 -33.62 -36.49 -2.92
N SER A 32 -32.32 -36.19 -2.73
CA SER A 32 -31.79 -35.64 -1.49
C SER A 32 -31.10 -34.31 -1.72
N GLU A 33 -31.18 -33.41 -0.74
CA GLU A 33 -30.51 -32.12 -0.75
C GLU A 33 -28.99 -32.26 -0.88
N GLY A 34 -28.41 -33.21 -0.15
CA GLY A 34 -26.98 -33.47 -0.18
C GLY A 34 -26.48 -33.92 -1.56
N ASP A 35 -27.26 -34.77 -2.25
CA ASP A 35 -26.91 -35.24 -3.59
C ASP A 35 -27.13 -34.15 -4.65
N CYS A 36 -28.19 -33.34 -4.48
CA CYS A 36 -28.48 -32.21 -5.36
C CYS A 36 -27.37 -31.15 -5.32
N ILE A 37 -26.82 -30.84 -4.14
CA ILE A 37 -25.78 -29.81 -3.97
C ILE A 37 -24.39 -30.31 -4.38
N LYS A 38 -24.08 -31.60 -4.17
CA LYS A 38 -22.76 -32.15 -4.51
C LYS A 38 -22.53 -32.28 -6.02
N ASN A 39 -23.59 -32.35 -6.82
CA ASN A 39 -23.51 -32.57 -8.26
C ASN A 39 -23.57 -31.26 -9.06
N THR A 40 -22.69 -30.33 -8.71
CA THR A 40 -22.65 -28.96 -9.26
C THR A 40 -22.42 -28.90 -10.77
N GLN A 41 -21.85 -29.95 -11.36
CA GLN A 41 -21.62 -30.05 -12.81
C GLN A 41 -22.91 -30.19 -13.63
N LEU A 42 -24.03 -30.61 -13.01
CA LEU A 42 -25.33 -30.75 -13.67
C LEU A 42 -26.18 -29.47 -13.62
N GLY A 43 -25.71 -28.41 -12.94
CA GLY A 43 -26.45 -27.13 -12.83
C GLY A 43 -27.76 -27.23 -12.04
N CYS A 44 -27.85 -28.19 -11.11
CA CYS A 44 -29.06 -28.41 -10.31
C CYS A 44 -29.15 -27.48 -9.10
N SER A 45 -30.37 -27.18 -8.66
CA SER A 45 -30.64 -26.47 -7.41
C SER A 45 -31.75 -27.16 -6.61
N TRP A 46 -31.63 -27.14 -5.28
CA TRP A 46 -32.58 -27.74 -4.37
C TRP A 46 -33.71 -26.75 -4.03
N ASP A 47 -34.95 -27.10 -4.35
CA ASP A 47 -36.12 -26.36 -3.89
C ASP A 47 -36.52 -26.88 -2.50
N SER A 48 -36.17 -26.12 -1.45
CA SER A 48 -36.46 -26.48 -0.06
C SER A 48 -37.96 -26.46 0.28
N THR A 49 -38.77 -25.76 -0.52
CA THR A 49 -40.23 -25.68 -0.33
C THR A 49 -40.93 -26.88 -0.94
N LYS A 50 -40.49 -27.31 -2.13
CA LYS A 50 -41.04 -28.49 -2.83
C LYS A 50 -40.33 -29.79 -2.48
N LYS A 51 -39.17 -29.73 -1.81
CA LYS A 51 -38.27 -30.85 -1.50
C LYS A 51 -37.87 -31.63 -2.75
N THR A 52 -37.56 -30.90 -3.83
CA THR A 52 -37.20 -31.49 -5.13
C THR A 52 -35.98 -30.80 -5.71
N CYS A 53 -35.11 -31.58 -6.35
CA CYS A 53 -34.00 -31.06 -7.12
C CYS A 53 -34.43 -30.80 -8.57
N ALA A 54 -34.15 -29.61 -9.10
CA ALA A 54 -34.51 -29.22 -10.47
C ALA A 54 -33.33 -28.50 -11.16
N VAL A 55 -33.36 -28.49 -12.50
CA VAL A 55 -32.40 -27.71 -13.29
C VAL A 55 -32.63 -26.22 -12.98
N SER A 56 -31.56 -25.50 -12.64
CA SER A 56 -31.67 -24.07 -12.37
C SER A 56 -32.12 -23.33 -13.64
N THR A 57 -33.18 -22.53 -13.53
CA THR A 57 -33.72 -21.71 -14.64
C THR A 57 -33.07 -20.34 -14.75
N THR A 58 -32.15 -20.01 -13.83
CA THR A 58 -31.18 -18.94 -14.04
C THR A 58 -30.17 -19.37 -15.10
N PRO A 59 -29.82 -18.52 -16.09
CA PRO A 59 -28.77 -18.85 -17.04
C PRO A 59 -27.49 -19.14 -16.27
N VAL A 60 -27.10 -20.41 -16.20
CA VAL A 60 -25.73 -20.78 -15.89
C VAL A 60 -24.91 -20.30 -17.08
N THR A 61 -24.43 -19.07 -16.98
CA THR A 61 -23.30 -18.58 -17.78
C THR A 61 -22.25 -19.69 -17.69
N PRO A 62 -21.75 -20.22 -18.82
CA PRO A 62 -20.80 -21.31 -18.77
C PRO A 62 -19.66 -20.88 -17.85
N THR A 63 -19.41 -21.65 -16.80
CA THR A 63 -18.31 -21.41 -15.85
C THR A 63 -17.01 -21.69 -16.59
N VAL A 64 -16.60 -20.74 -17.44
CA VAL A 64 -15.26 -20.70 -17.99
C VAL A 64 -14.34 -20.62 -16.77
N SER A 65 -13.53 -21.67 -16.56
CA SER A 65 -12.57 -21.64 -15.47
C SER A 65 -11.65 -20.43 -15.63
N TYR A 66 -11.17 -19.83 -14.54
CA TYR A 66 -10.29 -18.67 -14.64
C TYR A 66 -9.05 -18.93 -15.52
N ALA A 67 -8.58 -20.18 -15.57
CA ALA A 67 -7.54 -20.61 -16.49
C ALA A 67 -7.96 -20.47 -17.97
N ALA A 68 -9.14 -20.99 -18.34
CA ALA A 68 -9.66 -20.89 -19.70
C ALA A 68 -9.99 -19.44 -20.11
N TYR A 69 -10.34 -18.58 -19.14
CA TYR A 69 -10.49 -17.15 -19.38
C TYR A 69 -9.14 -16.49 -19.72
N CYS A 70 -8.13 -16.70 -18.89
CA CYS A 70 -6.81 -16.09 -19.08
C CYS A 70 -6.15 -16.54 -20.40
N ASP A 71 -6.34 -17.80 -20.81
CA ASP A 71 -5.77 -18.37 -22.03
C ASP A 71 -6.13 -17.61 -23.33
N THR A 72 -7.11 -16.69 -23.31
CA THR A 72 -7.58 -15.93 -24.48
C THR A 72 -6.84 -14.61 -24.72
N PHE A 73 -6.02 -14.14 -23.78
CA PHE A 73 -5.37 -12.83 -23.85
C PHE A 73 -3.94 -12.93 -24.39
N ALA A 74 -3.55 -11.96 -25.22
CA ALA A 74 -2.16 -11.78 -25.64
C ALA A 74 -1.32 -11.09 -24.55
N GLU A 75 0.01 -11.10 -24.69
CA GLU A 75 0.97 -10.60 -23.71
C GLU A 75 0.64 -9.19 -23.16
N ALA A 76 0.28 -8.26 -24.04
CA ALA A 76 0.01 -6.87 -23.66
C ALA A 76 -1.29 -6.68 -22.86
N ASP A 77 -2.22 -7.65 -22.93
CA ASP A 77 -3.56 -7.56 -22.33
C ASP A 77 -3.72 -8.51 -21.14
N CYS A 78 -2.89 -9.55 -21.06
CA CYS A 78 -2.92 -10.55 -19.99
C CYS A 78 -2.85 -9.95 -18.57
N PRO A 79 -1.91 -9.04 -18.24
CA PRO A 79 -1.83 -8.45 -16.90
C PRO A 79 -2.99 -7.47 -16.58
N LYS A 80 -3.78 -7.07 -17.57
CA LYS A 80 -4.94 -6.19 -17.40
C LYS A 80 -6.23 -6.97 -17.18
N ALA A 81 -6.24 -8.26 -17.49
CA ALA A 81 -7.42 -9.10 -17.46
C ALA A 81 -7.78 -9.50 -16.02
N LYS A 82 -9.00 -9.13 -15.59
CA LYS A 82 -9.57 -9.48 -14.28
C LYS A 82 -10.83 -10.34 -14.47
N PRO A 83 -10.73 -11.67 -14.44
CA PRO A 83 -11.89 -12.58 -14.52
C PRO A 83 -12.87 -12.50 -13.33
N CYS A 84 -12.59 -11.68 -12.32
CA CYS A 84 -13.24 -11.70 -11.02
C CYS A 84 -13.44 -10.28 -10.50
N THR A 85 -14.62 -10.03 -9.94
CA THR A 85 -14.99 -8.74 -9.31
C THR A 85 -14.28 -8.51 -7.98
N ASP A 86 -13.88 -9.59 -7.29
CA ASP A 86 -13.31 -9.55 -5.93
C ASP A 86 -11.80 -9.82 -5.90
N CYS A 87 -11.14 -9.87 -7.06
CA CYS A 87 -9.68 -10.04 -7.13
C CYS A 87 -8.88 -8.81 -6.70
N GLY A 88 -9.52 -7.82 -6.06
CA GLY A 88 -8.88 -6.62 -5.55
C GLY A 88 -8.05 -5.88 -6.62
N ASN A 89 -6.87 -5.40 -6.21
CA ASN A 89 -5.98 -4.60 -7.07
C ASN A 89 -4.96 -5.43 -7.89
N TYR A 90 -4.97 -6.76 -7.83
CA TYR A 90 -4.00 -7.57 -8.59
C TYR A 90 -4.56 -8.05 -9.95
N ALA A 91 -3.64 -8.33 -10.87
CA ALA A 91 -3.95 -9.01 -12.12
C ALA A 91 -4.28 -10.48 -11.81
N ALA A 92 -5.47 -10.95 -12.18
CA ALA A 92 -5.83 -12.36 -11.96
C ALA A 92 -5.27 -13.28 -13.06
N CYS A 93 -4.76 -12.71 -14.15
CA CYS A 93 -4.01 -13.40 -15.18
C CYS A 93 -2.57 -12.87 -15.26
N ALA A 94 -1.61 -13.75 -15.54
CA ALA A 94 -0.20 -13.42 -15.67
C ALA A 94 0.42 -14.14 -16.89
N TRP A 95 1.32 -13.44 -17.60
CA TRP A 95 1.99 -13.99 -18.78
C TRP A 95 3.20 -14.84 -18.37
N VAL A 96 3.16 -16.13 -18.69
CA VAL A 96 4.21 -17.10 -18.33
C VAL A 96 4.56 -17.94 -19.54
N SER A 97 5.84 -17.95 -19.91
CA SER A 97 6.38 -18.82 -20.97
C SER A 97 5.62 -18.73 -22.30
N GLY A 98 5.18 -17.52 -22.69
CA GLY A 98 4.47 -17.28 -23.94
C GLY A 98 2.98 -17.60 -23.92
N LYS A 99 2.38 -17.84 -22.75
CA LYS A 99 0.94 -18.06 -22.58
C LYS A 99 0.40 -17.24 -21.41
N CYS A 100 -0.81 -16.72 -21.53
CA CYS A 100 -1.50 -16.07 -20.42
C CYS A 100 -2.17 -17.14 -19.54
N THR A 101 -1.79 -17.22 -18.27
CA THR A 101 -2.29 -18.21 -17.33
C THR A 101 -2.92 -17.55 -16.10
N PHE A 102 -3.85 -18.24 -15.45
CA PHE A 102 -4.40 -17.79 -14.17
C PHE A 102 -3.32 -17.71 -13.10
N PHE A 103 -3.25 -16.58 -12.41
CA PHE A 103 -2.29 -16.38 -11.33
C PHE A 103 -2.69 -17.22 -10.11
N THR A 104 -1.93 -18.28 -9.83
CA THR A 104 -2.15 -19.17 -8.67
C THR A 104 -1.24 -18.84 -7.48
N GLY A 105 -0.17 -18.08 -7.69
CA GLY A 105 0.76 -17.63 -6.65
C GLY A 105 2.11 -17.18 -7.21
N CYS A 106 2.87 -16.43 -6.42
CA CYS A 106 4.17 -15.88 -6.84
C CYS A 106 5.25 -16.94 -7.11
N THR A 107 5.21 -18.09 -6.43
CA THR A 107 6.27 -19.11 -6.52
C THR A 107 6.38 -19.80 -7.88
N ALA A 108 5.38 -19.64 -8.75
CA ALA A 108 5.43 -20.14 -10.13
C ALA A 108 6.39 -19.35 -11.03
N PHE A 109 6.90 -18.20 -10.57
CA PHE A 109 7.70 -17.28 -11.39
C PHE A 109 9.15 -17.24 -10.90
N SER A 110 10.08 -17.76 -11.71
CA SER A 110 11.52 -17.71 -11.42
C SER A 110 12.14 -16.37 -11.83
N LYS A 111 11.78 -15.29 -11.13
CA LYS A 111 12.40 -13.97 -11.28
C LYS A 111 13.33 -13.69 -10.12
N THR A 112 14.40 -12.95 -10.39
CA THR A 112 15.46 -12.68 -9.41
C THR A 112 15.40 -11.26 -8.87
N THR A 113 14.60 -10.37 -9.48
CA THR A 113 14.50 -8.96 -9.08
C THR A 113 13.09 -8.56 -8.66
N ASP A 114 12.98 -7.65 -7.70
CA ASP A 114 11.70 -7.13 -7.22
C ASP A 114 10.87 -6.46 -8.34
N PRO A 115 11.44 -5.61 -9.22
CA PRO A 115 10.67 -5.01 -10.29
C PRO A 115 10.03 -6.04 -11.22
N GLU A 116 10.70 -7.16 -11.51
CA GLU A 116 10.13 -8.23 -12.32
C GLU A 116 9.01 -8.97 -11.58
N CYS A 117 9.17 -9.27 -10.29
CA CYS A 117 8.11 -9.87 -9.47
C CYS A 117 6.90 -8.94 -9.33
N GLN A 118 7.14 -7.65 -9.11
CA GLN A 118 6.09 -6.64 -8.97
C GLN A 118 5.37 -6.35 -10.29
N ALA A 119 6.05 -6.51 -11.43
CA ALA A 119 5.42 -6.45 -12.75
C ALA A 119 4.44 -7.61 -13.00
N ILE A 120 4.66 -8.78 -12.38
CA ILE A 120 3.71 -9.90 -12.39
C ILE A 120 2.53 -9.58 -11.47
N SER A 121 2.83 -9.22 -10.23
CA SER A 121 1.82 -8.83 -9.23
C SER A 121 2.46 -8.01 -8.13
N ASN A 122 1.76 -6.95 -7.69
CA ASN A 122 2.21 -6.13 -6.57
C ASN A 122 2.31 -6.89 -5.24
N ARG A 123 1.74 -8.10 -5.18
CA ARG A 123 1.83 -9.03 -4.05
C ARG A 123 3.09 -9.90 -4.07
N CYS A 124 3.93 -9.80 -5.08
CA CYS A 124 5.09 -10.67 -5.24
C CYS A 124 6.41 -9.93 -4.98
N ILE A 125 7.26 -10.51 -4.14
CA ILE A 125 8.63 -10.03 -3.86
C ILE A 125 9.65 -11.09 -4.24
N THR A 126 10.88 -10.74 -4.58
CA THR A 126 11.90 -11.74 -4.94
C THR A 126 12.53 -12.37 -3.70
N ASP A 127 12.76 -13.69 -3.74
CA ASP A 127 13.65 -14.38 -2.80
C ASP A 127 15.07 -14.57 -3.37
N GLY A 128 15.31 -14.05 -4.59
CA GLY A 128 16.56 -14.12 -5.33
C GLY A 128 16.60 -15.26 -6.34
N THR A 129 15.63 -16.18 -6.32
CA THR A 129 15.49 -17.26 -7.31
C THR A 129 14.07 -17.34 -7.86
N HIS A 130 13.07 -17.15 -7.01
CA HIS A 130 11.66 -17.11 -7.34
C HIS A 130 11.00 -15.88 -6.74
N CYS A 131 9.87 -15.49 -7.33
CA CYS A 131 8.95 -14.61 -6.64
C CYS A 131 8.27 -15.39 -5.50
N VAL A 132 8.06 -14.72 -4.38
CA VAL A 132 7.33 -15.22 -3.21
C VAL A 132 6.28 -14.21 -2.83
N GLU A 133 5.24 -14.66 -2.12
CA GLU A 133 4.18 -13.76 -1.65
C GLU A 133 4.75 -12.77 -0.64
N VAL A 134 4.27 -11.53 -0.73
CA VAL A 134 4.41 -10.54 0.34
C VAL A 134 3.55 -11.02 1.52
N ASP A 135 4.15 -11.10 2.69
CA ASP A 135 3.52 -11.59 3.92
C ASP A 135 4.03 -10.76 5.12
N ALA A 136 3.61 -11.08 6.35
CA ALA A 136 4.11 -10.44 7.56
C ALA A 136 5.64 -10.56 7.65
N CYS A 137 6.32 -9.50 8.11
CA CYS A 137 7.79 -9.45 8.13
C CYS A 137 8.42 -10.67 8.81
N SER A 138 7.85 -11.14 9.92
CA SER A 138 8.32 -12.30 10.70
C SER A 138 8.31 -13.64 9.95
N THR A 139 7.58 -13.73 8.84
CA THR A 139 7.51 -14.93 8.00
C THR A 139 8.75 -15.08 7.12
N TYR A 140 9.36 -13.97 6.71
CA TYR A 140 10.54 -13.99 5.84
C TYR A 140 11.75 -14.60 6.54
N LYS A 141 12.34 -15.61 5.89
CA LYS A 141 13.50 -16.35 6.40
C LYS A 141 14.82 -15.96 5.75
N LYS A 142 14.78 -15.05 4.78
CA LYS A 142 15.93 -14.53 4.04
C LYS A 142 15.89 -13.01 4.08
N GLN A 143 17.06 -12.39 4.02
CA GLN A 143 17.20 -10.93 3.98
C GLN A 143 16.54 -10.30 2.76
N LEU A 144 16.69 -10.93 1.59
CA LEU A 144 16.24 -10.34 0.33
C LEU A 144 14.73 -10.02 0.27
N PRO A 145 13.81 -10.92 0.66
CA PRO A 145 12.38 -10.60 0.70
C PRO A 145 11.96 -9.73 1.90
N CYS A 146 12.87 -9.41 2.83
CA CYS A 146 12.56 -8.62 4.03
C CYS A 146 12.48 -7.11 3.71
N VAL A 147 11.48 -6.70 2.93
CA VAL A 147 11.34 -5.31 2.47
C VAL A 147 10.05 -4.67 2.98
N LYS A 148 8.92 -5.36 2.84
CA LYS A 148 7.60 -4.85 3.24
C LYS A 148 6.63 -5.97 3.60
N ASN A 149 5.61 -5.64 4.38
CA ASN A 149 4.50 -6.53 4.68
C ASN A 149 3.28 -6.28 3.78
N THR A 150 2.21 -7.05 3.99
CA THR A 150 0.96 -6.97 3.21
C THR A 150 0.22 -5.64 3.33
N ALA A 151 0.46 -4.88 4.41
CA ALA A 151 -0.06 -3.52 4.57
C ALA A 151 0.78 -2.45 3.85
N GLY A 152 1.93 -2.84 3.28
CA GLY A 152 2.90 -1.92 2.68
C GLY A 152 3.86 -1.28 3.68
N SER A 153 3.76 -1.61 4.97
CA SER A 153 4.73 -1.15 5.98
C SER A 153 6.08 -1.82 5.76
N LEU A 154 7.15 -1.09 6.05
CA LEU A 154 8.52 -1.55 5.84
C LEU A 154 8.93 -2.63 6.84
N CYS A 155 9.75 -3.57 6.36
CA CYS A 155 10.42 -4.55 7.18
C CYS A 155 11.90 -4.19 7.36
N TYR A 156 12.50 -4.75 8.41
CA TYR A 156 13.91 -4.61 8.73
C TYR A 156 14.52 -5.99 8.98
N TRP A 157 15.66 -6.25 8.34
CA TRP A 157 16.43 -7.47 8.58
C TRP A 157 17.36 -7.28 9.77
N ASP A 158 17.07 -7.94 10.87
CA ASP A 158 17.92 -7.99 12.05
C ASP A 158 19.08 -8.95 11.80
N THR A 159 20.25 -8.40 11.49
CA THR A 159 21.48 -9.17 11.25
C THR A 159 22.01 -9.88 12.49
N THR A 160 21.65 -9.42 13.70
CA THR A 160 22.07 -10.06 14.95
C THR A 160 21.29 -11.35 15.17
N ASN A 161 19.98 -11.32 14.92
CA ASN A 161 19.10 -12.47 15.11
C ASN A 161 18.88 -13.30 13.83
N ASN A 162 19.32 -12.82 12.66
CA ASN A 162 19.02 -13.37 11.34
C ASN A 162 17.51 -13.57 11.10
N THR A 163 16.73 -12.57 11.53
CA THR A 163 15.27 -12.58 11.39
C THR A 163 14.79 -11.29 10.77
N CYS A 164 13.67 -11.37 10.06
CA CYS A 164 12.97 -10.21 9.56
C CYS A 164 11.92 -9.75 10.57
N VAL A 165 11.87 -8.45 10.84
CA VAL A 165 10.94 -7.83 11.80
C VAL A 165 10.32 -6.58 11.18
N ASP A 166 9.23 -6.07 11.77
CA ASP A 166 8.66 -4.80 11.34
C ASP A 166 9.61 -3.63 11.66
N ALA A 167 9.75 -2.69 10.72
CA ALA A 167 10.59 -1.49 10.88
C ALA A 167 9.84 -0.38 11.64
N ASN A 168 9.51 -0.64 12.90
CA ASN A 168 8.67 0.24 13.73
C ASN A 168 9.44 1.33 14.50
N THR A 169 10.76 1.42 14.32
CA THR A 169 11.61 2.41 14.99
C THR A 169 12.51 3.10 13.96
N CYS A 170 12.91 4.35 14.22
CA CYS A 170 13.65 5.17 13.25
C CYS A 170 14.95 4.51 12.78
N ASP A 171 15.66 3.84 13.68
CA ASP A 171 16.93 3.15 13.42
C ASP A 171 16.78 1.95 12.47
N LYS A 172 15.56 1.42 12.33
CA LYS A 172 15.22 0.28 11.46
C LYS A 172 14.72 0.70 10.08
N LEU A 173 14.60 2.00 9.81
CA LEU A 173 14.21 2.50 8.49
C LEU A 173 15.38 2.42 7.49
N PRO A 174 15.10 2.38 6.17
CA PRO A 174 16.11 2.17 5.15
C PRO A 174 17.24 3.19 5.18
N ALA A 175 18.48 2.71 5.08
CA ALA A 175 19.66 3.57 4.98
C ALA A 175 19.70 4.43 3.70
N SER A 176 18.89 4.09 2.69
CA SER A 176 18.73 4.87 1.46
C SER A 176 17.95 6.16 1.66
N PHE A 177 17.22 6.32 2.76
CA PHE A 177 16.51 7.56 3.06
C PHE A 177 17.54 8.64 3.38
N ALA A 178 17.53 9.74 2.64
CA ALA A 178 18.50 10.82 2.75
C ALA A 178 17.88 12.11 3.30
N THR A 179 16.56 12.22 3.28
CA THR A 179 15.82 13.45 3.61
C THR A 179 14.91 13.27 4.82
N ASP A 180 14.67 14.37 5.54
CA ASP A 180 13.71 14.42 6.66
C ASP A 180 12.32 13.92 6.24
N LYS A 181 11.89 14.28 5.01
CA LYS A 181 10.62 13.87 4.44
C LYS A 181 10.50 12.35 4.31
N GLU A 182 11.49 11.66 3.75
CA GLU A 182 11.45 10.20 3.58
C GLU A 182 11.29 9.49 4.92
N CYS A 183 12.02 9.92 5.96
CA CYS A 183 11.89 9.38 7.30
C CYS A 183 10.52 9.66 7.92
N ARG A 184 10.05 10.91 7.83
CA ARG A 184 8.81 11.38 8.47
C ARG A 184 7.52 10.94 7.79
N ASP A 185 7.58 10.57 6.53
CA ASP A 185 6.45 9.99 5.80
C ASP A 185 6.16 8.55 6.29
N VAL A 186 7.18 7.83 6.78
CA VAL A 186 7.01 6.48 7.36
C VAL A 186 6.74 6.55 8.86
N ILE A 187 7.56 7.28 9.62
CA ILE A 187 7.37 7.47 11.08
C ILE A 187 7.52 8.96 11.41
N SER A 188 6.41 9.59 11.78
CA SER A 188 6.30 11.06 11.92
C SER A 188 7.31 11.71 12.88
N THR A 189 7.80 10.96 13.88
CA THR A 189 8.74 11.40 14.90
C THR A 189 10.21 11.22 14.55
N CYS A 190 10.52 10.64 13.38
CA CYS A 190 11.89 10.45 12.91
C CYS A 190 12.40 11.67 12.13
N THR A 191 13.70 11.69 11.87
CA THR A 191 14.39 12.60 10.95
C THR A 191 15.56 11.89 10.29
N THR A 192 16.18 12.50 9.29
CA THR A 192 17.35 11.94 8.60
C THR A 192 18.63 12.10 9.43
N LYS A 193 19.69 11.36 9.08
CA LYS A 193 21.02 11.49 9.68
C LYS A 193 22.11 11.53 8.62
N THR A 194 23.30 11.99 9.00
CA THR A 194 24.47 12.01 8.11
C THR A 194 24.78 10.60 7.58
N GLY A 195 24.97 10.49 6.26
CA GLY A 195 25.26 9.21 5.60
C GLY A 195 24.01 8.37 5.27
N GLY A 196 22.80 8.89 5.53
CA GLY A 196 21.55 8.23 5.21
C GLY A 196 20.96 7.41 6.37
N GLY A 197 19.72 6.99 6.21
CA GLY A 197 18.88 6.39 7.23
C GLY A 197 18.23 7.40 8.15
N CYS A 198 17.46 6.88 9.11
CA CYS A 198 16.68 7.70 10.02
C CYS A 198 17.15 7.56 11.47
N VAL A 199 16.78 8.55 12.28
CA VAL A 199 16.98 8.63 13.73
C VAL A 199 15.78 9.35 14.35
N ASP A 200 15.58 9.21 15.66
CA ASP A 200 14.59 10.01 16.38
C ASP A 200 14.87 11.51 16.22
N SER A 201 13.83 12.28 15.90
CA SER A 201 13.94 13.74 15.89
C SER A 201 13.93 14.28 17.31
N GLY A 202 14.72 15.33 17.54
CA GLY A 202 14.71 16.10 18.78
C GLY A 202 13.37 16.81 19.02
N ASN A 203 13.03 17.05 20.29
CA ASN A 203 11.71 17.58 20.67
C ASN A 203 11.46 18.98 20.13
N ASN A 204 12.51 19.81 20.07
CA ASN A 204 12.49 21.19 19.60
C ASN A 204 13.38 21.37 18.36
N CYS A 205 13.28 22.52 17.69
CA CYS A 205 14.21 22.84 16.60
C CYS A 205 15.65 22.96 17.11
N SER A 206 15.86 23.53 18.29
CA SER A 206 17.19 23.65 18.92
C SER A 206 17.88 22.31 19.19
N ASP A 207 17.12 21.22 19.24
CA ASP A 207 17.64 19.87 19.50
C ASP A 207 18.15 19.21 18.21
N GLN A 208 17.86 19.77 17.03
CA GLN A 208 18.39 19.28 15.76
C GLN A 208 19.81 19.83 15.56
N THR A 209 20.80 18.94 15.51
CA THR A 209 22.22 19.32 15.42
C THR A 209 22.73 19.41 13.99
N LEU A 210 21.98 18.89 13.02
CA LEU A 210 22.34 18.88 11.61
C LEU A 210 21.37 19.73 10.78
N GLU A 211 21.90 20.44 9.78
CA GLU A 211 21.09 21.24 8.85
C GLU A 211 20.01 20.40 8.14
N ILE A 212 20.37 19.18 7.72
CA ILE A 212 19.45 18.24 7.05
C ILE A 212 18.27 17.80 7.93
N GLN A 213 18.36 17.97 9.25
CA GLN A 213 17.29 17.68 10.21
C GLN A 213 16.40 18.91 10.48
N CYS A 214 16.87 20.10 10.11
CA CYS A 214 16.28 21.37 10.52
C CYS A 214 15.07 21.77 9.66
N VAL A 215 14.02 20.94 9.72
CA VAL A 215 12.78 21.12 8.94
C VAL A 215 11.57 21.33 9.86
N TRP A 216 11.40 20.46 10.85
CA TRP A 216 10.32 20.51 11.84
C TRP A 216 10.80 20.01 13.19
N ASN A 217 10.15 20.46 14.26
CA ASN A 217 10.28 19.80 15.57
C ASN A 217 9.63 18.40 15.54
N LYS A 218 9.85 17.58 16.58
CA LYS A 218 9.38 16.18 16.63
C LYS A 218 7.90 16.01 16.30
N LEU A 219 7.04 16.89 16.81
CA LEU A 219 5.58 16.81 16.68
C LEU A 219 5.04 17.52 15.44
N LYS A 220 5.90 18.07 14.56
CA LYS A 220 5.51 18.88 13.40
C LYS A 220 4.60 20.07 13.75
N SER A 221 4.69 20.59 14.98
CA SER A 221 3.94 21.76 15.43
C SER A 221 4.65 23.08 15.14
N THR A 222 5.98 23.04 14.99
CA THR A 222 6.82 24.21 14.70
C THR A 222 7.77 23.87 13.57
N ALA A 223 7.70 24.67 12.49
CA ALA A 223 8.68 24.62 11.41
C ALA A 223 10.03 25.13 11.92
N CYS A 224 11.11 24.56 11.43
CA CYS A 224 12.46 24.97 11.78
C CYS A 224 13.15 25.72 10.65
N TYR A 225 14.23 26.42 10.99
CA TYR A 225 15.08 27.16 10.08
C TYR A 225 16.52 27.06 10.55
N TRP A 226 17.42 26.72 9.63
CA TRP A 226 18.85 26.68 9.87
C TRP A 226 19.45 28.08 9.64
N ASP A 227 20.11 28.65 10.65
CA ASP A 227 20.68 30.00 10.56
C ASP A 227 22.13 30.05 10.08
N GLY A 228 22.68 28.90 9.69
CA GLY A 228 24.10 28.73 9.33
C GLY A 228 24.98 28.20 10.46
N ALA A 229 24.48 28.19 11.70
CA ALA A 229 25.20 27.67 12.86
C ALA A 229 24.36 26.68 13.69
N ALA A 230 23.07 26.95 13.86
CA ALA A 230 22.16 26.13 14.65
C ALA A 230 20.76 26.11 14.05
N CYS A 231 20.01 25.08 14.41
CA CYS A 231 18.61 24.98 14.06
C CYS A 231 17.76 25.78 15.04
N LYS A 232 16.88 26.63 14.51
CA LYS A 232 16.02 27.53 15.28
C LYS A 232 14.57 27.37 14.87
N ASP A 233 13.66 27.71 15.77
CA ASP A 233 12.24 27.81 15.44
C ASP A 233 12.04 28.86 14.34
N ARG A 234 11.25 28.54 13.31
CA ARG A 234 10.90 29.46 12.21
C ARG A 234 9.80 30.42 12.65
N ILE A 235 10.13 31.26 13.62
CA ILE A 235 9.31 32.35 14.16
C ILE A 235 9.90 33.70 13.75
N CYS A 236 9.08 34.75 13.69
CA CYS A 236 9.51 36.06 13.19
C CYS A 236 10.77 36.60 13.86
N ASP A 237 10.92 36.37 15.18
CA ASP A 237 12.07 36.87 15.95
C ASP A 237 13.40 36.20 15.59
N ASN A 238 13.35 34.98 15.03
CA ASN A 238 14.52 34.23 14.57
C ASN A 238 14.85 34.50 13.09
N ALA A 239 14.09 35.33 12.40
CA ALA A 239 14.35 35.64 11.00
C ALA A 239 15.70 36.37 10.83
N PRO A 240 16.50 36.02 9.82
CA PRO A 240 17.84 36.58 9.65
C PRO A 240 17.76 38.07 9.32
N THR A 241 18.75 38.84 9.76
CA THR A 241 18.82 40.30 9.53
C THR A 241 18.97 40.67 8.05
N THR A 242 19.32 39.72 7.20
CA THR A 242 19.33 39.87 5.74
C THR A 242 17.94 40.07 5.14
N LEU A 243 16.86 39.72 5.86
CA LEU A 243 15.50 40.01 5.43
C LEU A 243 15.16 41.47 5.72
N THR A 244 15.12 42.30 4.68
CA THR A 244 14.97 43.75 4.80
C THR A 244 13.65 44.28 4.22
N THR A 245 12.78 43.38 3.72
CA THR A 245 11.49 43.75 3.13
C THR A 245 10.34 42.98 3.77
N ASP A 246 9.15 43.59 3.82
CA ASP A 246 7.95 42.95 4.35
C ASP A 246 7.59 41.67 3.60
N ASP A 247 7.74 41.67 2.27
CA ASP A 247 7.47 40.49 1.45
C ASP A 247 8.42 39.33 1.81
N THR A 248 9.71 39.61 2.03
CA THR A 248 10.63 38.57 2.51
C THR A 248 10.25 38.04 3.90
N CYS A 249 9.76 38.89 4.80
CA CYS A 249 9.27 38.44 6.12
C CYS A 249 7.98 37.62 6.05
N LYS A 250 7.03 38.00 5.18
CA LYS A 250 5.82 37.22 4.91
C LYS A 250 6.12 35.85 4.30
N THR A 251 7.16 35.75 3.47
CA THR A 251 7.58 34.45 2.93
C THR A 251 8.35 33.60 3.93
N PHE A 252 9.04 34.22 4.90
CA PHE A 252 9.72 33.51 5.98
C PHE A 252 8.73 32.73 6.87
N ARG A 253 7.55 33.30 7.12
CA ARG A 253 6.45 32.59 7.80
C ARG A 253 5.17 32.73 6.98
N THR A 254 4.78 31.63 6.33
CA THR A 254 3.70 31.59 5.32
C THR A 254 2.31 31.91 5.87
N ASP A 255 2.14 31.99 7.18
CA ASP A 255 0.89 32.47 7.79
C ASP A 255 0.72 33.99 7.72
N GLY A 256 1.70 34.72 7.19
CA GLY A 256 1.62 36.17 6.97
C GLY A 256 1.72 37.01 8.25
N THR A 257 2.08 36.40 9.38
CA THR A 257 2.14 37.10 10.67
C THR A 257 3.42 37.90 10.88
N CYS A 258 4.44 37.77 10.03
CA CYS A 258 5.70 38.49 10.16
C CYS A 258 5.73 39.77 9.32
N THR A 259 6.32 40.83 9.89
CA THR A 259 6.68 42.09 9.20
C THR A 259 8.16 42.39 9.38
N THR A 260 8.75 43.15 8.46
CA THR A 260 10.14 43.61 8.61
C THR A 260 10.29 44.69 9.70
N LYS A 261 11.46 44.78 10.33
CA LYS A 261 11.81 45.79 11.36
C LYS A 261 13.05 46.61 10.98
N ALA A 262 13.27 47.71 11.70
CA ALA A 262 14.44 48.58 11.47
C ALA A 262 15.74 47.78 11.64
N ASN A 263 16.70 48.01 10.73
CA ASN A 263 17.99 47.31 10.64
C ASN A 263 17.91 45.82 10.23
N GLY A 264 16.78 45.40 9.67
CA GLY A 264 16.60 44.06 9.11
C GLY A 264 16.10 43.01 10.11
N GLY A 265 15.72 41.86 9.57
CA GLY A 265 15.02 40.80 10.28
C GLY A 265 13.52 41.06 10.36
N CYS A 266 12.82 40.16 11.04
CA CYS A 266 11.38 40.20 11.18
C CYS A 266 10.94 40.33 12.64
N VAL A 267 9.66 40.66 12.81
CA VAL A 267 8.95 40.68 14.09
C VAL A 267 7.48 40.32 13.81
N THR A 268 6.81 39.76 14.81
CA THR A 268 5.38 39.46 14.72
C THR A 268 4.57 40.74 14.56
N ARG A 269 3.70 40.78 13.56
CA ARG A 269 2.79 41.89 13.28
C ARG A 269 1.56 41.80 14.18
N THR A 270 1.59 42.52 15.29
CA THR A 270 0.47 42.57 16.25
C THR A 270 -0.67 43.47 15.76
N THR A 271 -0.35 44.55 15.04
CA THR A 271 -1.36 45.45 14.43
C THR A 271 -0.84 46.05 13.12
N CYS A 272 -1.74 46.47 12.24
CA CYS A 272 -1.39 47.21 11.02
C CYS A 272 -0.77 48.62 11.35
N ALA A 273 -0.86 49.10 12.59
CA ALA A 273 -0.17 50.30 13.10
C ALA A 273 1.26 50.04 13.61
N ALA A 274 1.64 48.78 13.81
CA ALA A 274 2.99 48.40 14.25
C ALA A 274 4.04 48.49 13.12
N ALA A 275 3.63 48.81 11.90
CA ALA A 275 4.53 49.10 10.77
C ALA A 275 5.21 50.45 10.98
N THR A 276 6.33 50.46 11.72
CA THR A 276 7.07 51.68 12.07
C THR A 276 8.04 52.15 10.99
N ILE A 277 8.20 51.40 9.89
CA ILE A 277 9.11 51.71 8.79
C ILE A 277 8.41 51.58 7.43
N GLN A 278 8.85 52.37 6.45
CA GLN A 278 8.26 52.38 5.10
C GLN A 278 8.32 51.01 4.42
N ALA A 279 9.36 50.22 4.69
CA ALA A 279 9.51 48.86 4.18
C ALA A 279 8.52 47.85 4.78
N ALA A 280 7.88 48.17 5.91
CA ALA A 280 6.84 47.39 6.59
C ALA A 280 5.42 47.82 6.20
N LEU A 281 5.28 48.89 5.40
CA LEU A 281 3.98 49.36 4.94
C LEU A 281 3.46 48.37 3.90
N CYS A 282 2.27 47.82 4.16
CA CYS A 282 1.53 47.03 3.18
C CYS A 282 1.32 47.92 1.95
N GLN A 283 1.92 47.57 0.81
CA GLN A 283 1.73 48.33 -0.42
C GLN A 283 0.26 48.20 -0.87
N LYS A 284 -0.61 49.08 -0.37
CA LYS A 284 -1.78 49.48 -1.15
C LYS A 284 -1.22 50.07 -2.43
N GLN A 285 -1.49 49.41 -3.56
CA GLN A 285 -1.21 49.96 -4.88
C GLN A 285 -1.69 51.41 -4.90
N PHE A 286 -0.74 52.34 -5.08
CA PHE A 286 -1.01 53.76 -5.24
C PHE A 286 -1.79 53.98 -6.54
N LYS A 287 -3.11 53.79 -6.50
CA LYS A 287 -4.04 54.40 -7.46
C LYS A 287 -4.78 55.50 -6.73
N TRP A 288 -4.42 56.73 -7.09
CA TRP A 288 -5.01 57.99 -6.65
C TRP A 288 -6.54 57.98 -6.65
N ARG A 289 -7.18 57.72 -5.50
CA ARG A 289 -8.48 58.32 -5.19
C ARG A 289 -8.79 58.30 -3.70
N LEU A 290 -9.28 59.45 -3.27
CA LEU A 290 -9.86 59.73 -1.96
C LEU A 290 -10.90 58.69 -1.53
N LEU A 291 -11.06 58.61 -0.21
CA LEU A 291 -12.15 58.02 0.58
C LEU A 291 -11.80 56.67 1.23
N LEU A 292 -11.62 56.74 2.55
CA LEU A 292 -12.16 55.81 3.55
C LEU A 292 -12.33 54.36 3.08
N ASP A 293 -11.23 53.61 3.00
CA ASP A 293 -11.36 52.15 3.03
C ASP A 293 -10.41 51.53 4.04
N ARG A 294 -11.07 51.13 5.12
CA ARG A 294 -10.58 50.52 6.36
C ARG A 294 -10.10 49.07 6.15
N ASN A 295 -9.70 48.71 4.94
CA ASN A 295 -9.16 47.40 4.61
C ASN A 295 -7.76 47.58 4.03
N CYS A 296 -6.75 47.70 4.89
CA CYS A 296 -5.59 46.84 4.67
C CYS A 296 -6.13 45.45 4.99
N MET A 297 -6.25 44.56 3.99
CA MET A 297 -6.39 43.14 4.31
C MET A 297 -5.07 42.73 4.96
N CYS A 298 -5.07 42.88 6.27
CA CYS A 298 -4.34 42.07 7.21
C CYS A 298 -5.00 40.66 7.12
#